data_AF-A0A0G0YVD0-F1
#
_entry.id   AF-A0A0G0YVD0-F1
#
_cell.length_a   1.000
_cell.length_b   1.000
_cell.length_c   1.000
_cell.angle_alpha   90.00
_cell.angle_beta   90.00
_cell.angle_gamma   90.00
#
_symmetry.space_group_name_H-M   'P 1'
#
loop_
_entity.id
_entity.type
_entity.pdbx_description
1 polymer ?
#
loop_
_entity_poly.entity_id
_entity_poly.type
_entity_poly.pdbx_seq_one_letter_code
_entity_poly.pdbx_strand_id
1 'polypeptide(L)'
;MLIKYKRYLIELNKIYNTKLLLGVLIVGVIIVVGSFNVYAQNIPILMGLFSPRQIIVTPTPVITATPIPTPVWTVSQKITEAKELLRNTTLTVGNKPIAYTETRYTSVKGKLALTVKSFKEPEKEIALAILNISSGEIKIVTIIKRGAELIAPSGFNINILRRPNGIIWNGWNTAYKVNIPTDSVVIANVYPNETDTTVAKKVKGRTVYSTQRTIKYQLYSPYSPDLHSSDLRSDFFSRIPLLEQTDLTEFQIDPQNTIERAQVIIGANQDQAFNATCNSSSACGWLQFTPRTYANIVKSYPSAKLIKDFKTGAADHLNSMKAAILLYDENLRGLMLAHGKEIVNDPKLEEYLASSYNGAPRWVYKTLTASILGGIQDWVNALTSKTGGLKDETKGYLVKLRWLQEHQSSSLATLSQ
;
A
#
# COMPACT_ATOMS: atom_id res chain seq x y z
N MET A 1 13.78 -23.60 80.42
CA MET A 1 14.15 -22.17 80.48
C MET A 1 15.16 -21.74 79.40
N LEU A 2 16.12 -22.60 78.99
CA LEU A 2 17.12 -22.27 77.95
C LEU A 2 16.59 -22.07 76.51
N ILE A 3 15.47 -22.68 76.12
CA ILE A 3 14.97 -22.61 74.73
C ILE A 3 14.33 -21.24 74.40
N LYS A 4 13.74 -20.55 75.40
CA LYS A 4 13.18 -19.21 75.20
C LYS A 4 14.28 -18.14 75.03
N TYR A 5 15.43 -18.31 75.68
CA TYR A 5 16.54 -17.34 75.61
C TYR A 5 17.22 -17.36 74.22
N LYS A 6 17.31 -18.53 73.59
CA LYS A 6 17.92 -18.67 72.26
C LYS A 6 17.08 -18.04 71.14
N ARG A 7 15.74 -18.05 71.26
CA ARG A 7 14.85 -17.35 70.30
C ARG A 7 14.92 -15.83 70.44
N TYR A 8 15.08 -15.31 71.65
CA TYR A 8 15.17 -13.86 71.90
C TYR A 8 16.47 -13.27 71.34
N LEU A 9 17.59 -14.00 71.43
CA LEU A 9 18.88 -13.58 70.87
C LEU A 9 18.92 -13.58 69.33
N ILE A 10 18.17 -14.46 68.67
CA ILE A 10 18.08 -14.50 67.20
C ILE A 10 17.26 -13.32 66.65
N GLU A 11 16.17 -12.96 67.32
CA GLU A 11 15.34 -11.80 66.96
C GLU A 11 16.07 -10.47 67.19
N LEU A 12 16.81 -10.33 68.31
CA LEU A 12 17.64 -9.15 68.57
C LEU A 12 18.75 -8.95 67.52
N ASN A 13 19.37 -10.04 67.06
CA ASN A 13 20.42 -9.97 66.04
C ASN A 13 19.87 -9.59 64.65
N LYS A 14 18.63 -9.98 64.33
CA LYS A 14 17.91 -9.51 63.13
C LYS A 14 17.60 -8.01 63.19
N ILE A 15 17.17 -7.51 64.35
CA ILE A 15 16.82 -6.10 64.52
C ILE A 15 18.08 -5.21 64.46
N TYR A 16 19.20 -5.66 65.03
CA TYR A 16 20.47 -4.91 64.98
C TYR A 16 21.07 -4.85 63.57
N ASN A 17 21.07 -5.96 62.83
CA ASN A 17 21.59 -5.96 61.45
C ASN A 17 20.73 -5.14 60.48
N THR A 18 19.42 -5.08 60.69
CA THR A 18 18.53 -4.27 59.83
C THR A 18 18.71 -2.77 60.06
N LYS A 19 18.96 -2.34 61.31
CA LYS A 19 19.24 -0.92 61.62
C LYS A 19 20.65 -0.50 61.21
N LEU A 20 21.63 -1.41 61.26
CA LEU A 20 22.99 -1.16 60.78
C LEU A 20 23.03 -1.00 59.25
N LEU A 21 22.29 -1.84 58.50
CA LEU A 21 22.19 -1.71 57.04
C LEU A 21 21.51 -0.40 56.62
N LEU A 22 20.47 0.04 57.33
CA LEU A 22 19.78 1.30 57.02
C LEU A 22 20.67 2.52 57.32
N GLY A 23 21.47 2.47 58.40
CA GLY A 23 22.44 3.51 58.73
C GLY A 23 23.57 3.65 57.71
N VAL A 24 24.11 2.52 57.21
CA VAL A 24 25.17 2.52 56.20
C VAL A 24 24.66 3.04 54.84
N LEU A 25 23.41 2.75 54.47
CA LEU A 25 22.79 3.24 53.24
C LEU A 25 22.55 4.76 53.27
N ILE A 26 22.13 5.30 54.42
CA ILE A 26 21.90 6.74 54.58
C ILE A 26 23.23 7.52 54.57
N VAL A 27 24.29 6.99 55.21
CA VAL A 27 25.62 7.62 55.16
C VAL A 27 26.24 7.52 53.75
N GLY A 28 26.03 6.40 53.04
CA GLY A 28 26.48 6.25 51.65
C GLY A 28 25.82 7.25 50.68
N VAL A 29 24.53 7.52 50.82
CA VAL A 29 23.82 8.50 49.99
C VAL A 29 24.26 9.94 50.31
N ILE A 30 24.52 10.26 51.58
CA ILE A 30 25.02 11.60 51.97
C ILE A 30 26.45 11.83 51.45
N ILE A 31 27.31 10.82 51.42
CA ILE A 31 28.67 10.93 50.87
C ILE A 31 28.64 11.09 49.34
N VAL A 32 27.74 10.39 48.63
CA VAL A 32 27.63 10.52 47.15
C VAL A 32 27.03 11.87 46.74
N VAL A 33 26.06 12.40 47.47
CA VAL A 33 25.47 13.74 47.20
C VAL A 33 26.41 14.87 47.64
N GLY A 34 27.20 14.68 48.71
CA GLY A 34 28.23 15.64 49.12
C GLY A 34 29.43 15.71 48.18
N SER A 35 29.81 14.59 47.56
CA SER A 35 30.95 14.53 46.62
C SER A 35 30.65 15.18 45.26
N PHE A 36 29.37 15.30 44.87
CA PHE A 36 28.98 16.01 43.64
C PHE A 36 29.02 17.53 43.78
N ASN A 37 28.92 18.09 45.00
CA ASN A 37 28.97 19.55 45.21
C ASN A 37 30.39 20.10 45.36
N VAL A 38 31.39 19.27 45.66
CA VAL A 38 32.80 19.72 45.80
C VAL A 38 33.55 19.69 44.46
N TYR A 39 33.11 18.89 43.48
CA TYR A 39 33.71 18.87 42.13
C TYR A 39 33.19 19.96 41.18
N ALA A 40 32.14 20.70 41.55
CA ALA A 40 31.52 21.71 40.69
C ALA A 40 32.15 23.11 40.80
N GLN A 41 33.15 23.33 41.66
CA GLN A 41 33.69 24.68 41.94
C GLN A 41 35.16 24.92 41.55
N ASN A 42 35.86 23.98 40.92
CA ASN A 42 37.28 24.17 40.54
C ASN A 42 37.64 23.65 39.13
N ILE A 43 36.90 24.07 38.10
CA ILE A 43 37.40 24.01 36.70
C ILE A 43 37.34 25.41 36.07
N PRO A 44 38.29 26.30 36.37
CA PRO A 44 38.69 27.34 35.43
C PRO A 44 39.74 26.76 34.46
N ILE A 45 39.73 27.21 33.20
CA ILE A 45 40.74 26.94 32.13
C ILE A 45 40.34 25.90 31.05
N LEU A 46 39.05 25.77 30.68
CA LEU A 46 38.72 25.13 29.38
C LEU A 46 37.52 25.70 28.61
N MET A 47 37.17 26.98 28.82
CA MET A 47 36.13 27.67 28.04
C MET A 47 36.65 28.66 26.97
N GLY A 48 37.97 28.74 26.77
CA GLY A 48 38.57 29.67 25.80
C GLY A 48 38.63 29.19 24.35
N LEU A 49 38.28 27.93 24.05
CA LEU A 49 38.45 27.34 22.71
C LEU A 49 37.15 27.21 21.89
N PHE A 50 36.01 27.63 22.44
CA PHE A 50 34.72 27.64 21.73
C PHE A 50 34.17 29.06 21.69
N SER A 51 34.79 29.91 20.88
CA SER A 51 34.10 31.11 20.40
C SER A 51 32.90 30.64 19.57
N PRO A 52 31.65 31.01 19.92
CA PRO A 52 30.50 30.65 19.11
C PRO A 52 30.63 31.38 17.78
N ARG A 53 31.11 30.70 16.74
CA ARG A 53 30.86 31.15 15.37
C ARG A 53 29.35 31.15 15.20
N GLN A 54 28.76 32.35 15.18
CA GLN A 54 27.39 32.52 14.73
C GLN A 54 27.34 32.12 13.26
N ILE A 55 26.92 30.87 12.99
CA ILE A 55 26.53 30.44 11.66
C ILE A 55 25.15 31.05 11.45
N ILE A 56 25.10 32.17 10.73
CA ILE A 56 23.85 32.73 10.24
C ILE A 56 23.40 31.81 9.10
N VAL A 57 22.55 30.85 9.43
CA VAL A 57 21.83 30.05 8.42
C VAL A 57 20.70 30.94 7.92
N THR A 58 20.92 31.66 6.82
CA THR A 58 19.83 32.31 6.10
C THR A 58 18.98 31.18 5.50
N PRO A 59 17.74 30.94 5.97
CA PRO A 59 16.91 29.91 5.37
C PRO A 59 16.70 30.29 3.91
N THR A 60 17.10 29.41 3.00
CA THR A 60 16.70 29.53 1.60
C THR A 60 15.17 29.64 1.61
N PRO A 61 14.57 30.68 1.02
CA PRO A 61 13.12 30.79 0.98
C PRO A 61 12.58 29.52 0.34
N VAL A 62 11.88 28.72 1.14
CA VAL A 62 11.13 27.58 0.64
C VAL A 62 10.06 28.18 -0.24
N ILE A 63 10.26 28.11 -1.56
CA ILE A 63 9.24 28.45 -2.53
C ILE A 63 8.07 27.53 -2.19
N THR A 64 7.08 28.09 -1.52
CA THR A 64 5.87 27.36 -1.15
C THR A 64 5.15 27.16 -2.46
N ALA A 65 5.36 26.00 -3.10
CA ALA A 65 4.67 25.65 -4.32
C ALA A 65 3.18 25.81 -4.04
N THR A 66 2.52 26.66 -4.82
CA THR A 66 1.07 26.84 -4.75
C THR A 66 0.46 25.44 -4.85
N PRO A 67 -0.36 24.99 -3.88
CA PRO A 67 -0.92 23.65 -3.92
C PRO A 67 -1.65 23.49 -5.24
N ILE A 68 -1.20 22.54 -6.06
CA ILE A 68 -1.89 22.19 -7.30
C ILE A 68 -3.29 21.77 -6.88
N PRO A 69 -4.36 22.42 -7.37
CA PRO A 69 -5.71 22.10 -6.94
C PRO A 69 -5.97 20.62 -7.21
N THR A 70 -6.27 19.86 -6.16
CA THR A 70 -6.60 18.45 -6.30
C THR A 70 -7.86 18.33 -7.17
N PRO A 71 -7.85 17.49 -8.22
CA PRO A 71 -9.02 17.32 -9.06
C PRO A 71 -10.24 16.85 -8.24
N VAL A 72 -11.41 17.46 -8.48
CA VAL A 72 -12.67 17.21 -7.74
C VAL A 72 -13.34 15.86 -8.13
N TRP A 73 -12.61 14.96 -8.79
CA TRP A 73 -13.13 13.72 -9.36
C TRP A 73 -12.28 12.51 -8.95
N THR A 74 -12.87 11.32 -8.98
CA THR A 74 -12.15 10.05 -8.78
C THR A 74 -11.97 9.30 -10.11
N VAL A 75 -10.93 8.46 -10.19
CA VAL A 75 -10.68 7.63 -11.39
C VAL A 75 -11.87 6.73 -11.71
N SER A 76 -12.54 6.17 -10.70
CA SER A 76 -13.73 5.31 -10.88
C SER A 76 -14.92 6.07 -11.51
N GLN A 77 -15.14 7.33 -11.10
CA GLN A 77 -16.14 8.20 -11.70
C GLN A 77 -15.81 8.44 -13.18
N LYS A 78 -14.55 8.77 -13.49
CA LYS A 78 -14.11 9.01 -14.87
C LYS A 78 -14.16 7.77 -15.74
N ILE A 79 -13.89 6.58 -15.20
CA ILE A 79 -14.08 5.32 -15.92
C ILE A 79 -15.57 5.10 -16.28
N THR A 80 -16.47 5.43 -15.36
CA THR A 80 -17.92 5.30 -15.61
C THR A 80 -18.38 6.28 -16.68
N GLU A 81 -17.95 7.54 -16.59
CA GLU A 81 -18.19 8.58 -17.59
C GLU A 81 -17.65 8.17 -18.97
N ALA A 82 -16.39 7.71 -19.04
CA ALA A 82 -15.75 7.24 -20.26
C ALA A 82 -16.51 6.08 -20.92
N LYS A 83 -17.02 5.14 -20.13
CA LYS A 83 -17.81 4.02 -20.63
C LYS A 83 -19.14 4.47 -21.24
N GLU A 84 -19.77 5.47 -20.65
CA GLU A 84 -21.00 6.06 -21.19
C GLU A 84 -20.75 6.73 -22.55
N LEU A 85 -19.70 7.56 -22.63
CA LEU A 85 -19.28 8.23 -23.87
C LEU A 85 -18.97 7.25 -25.01
N LEU A 86 -18.54 6.04 -24.67
CA LEU A 86 -18.15 5.00 -25.62
C LEU A 86 -19.29 4.06 -26.06
N ARG A 87 -20.47 4.06 -25.40
CA ARG A 87 -21.50 3.00 -25.64
C ARG A 87 -21.98 2.91 -27.08
N ASN A 88 -22.09 4.06 -27.76
CA ASN A 88 -22.68 4.15 -29.10
C ASN A 88 -21.64 4.31 -30.20
N THR A 89 -20.36 4.07 -29.89
CA THR A 89 -19.29 4.17 -30.87
C THR A 89 -19.39 3.05 -31.89
N THR A 90 -19.46 3.43 -33.17
CA THR A 90 -19.38 2.49 -34.29
C THR A 90 -17.94 2.48 -34.80
N LEU A 91 -17.38 1.30 -35.02
CA LEU A 91 -16.00 1.13 -35.49
C LEU A 91 -15.96 0.31 -36.77
N THR A 92 -15.01 0.64 -37.62
CA THR A 92 -14.77 -0.07 -38.87
C THR A 92 -13.86 -1.27 -38.64
N VAL A 93 -14.21 -2.40 -39.25
CA VAL A 93 -13.38 -3.60 -39.30
C VAL A 93 -13.18 -3.99 -40.77
N GLY A 94 -11.92 -4.08 -41.18
CA GLY A 94 -11.53 -4.46 -42.52
C GLY A 94 -11.93 -5.90 -42.86
N ASN A 95 -11.96 -6.21 -44.15
CA ASN A 95 -12.26 -7.54 -44.66
C ASN A 95 -11.01 -8.38 -44.97
N LYS A 96 -9.83 -7.76 -45.07
CA LYS A 96 -8.56 -8.43 -45.40
C LYS A 96 -7.72 -8.66 -44.16
N PRO A 97 -7.35 -9.92 -43.84
CA PRO A 97 -6.44 -10.19 -42.74
C PRO A 97 -5.03 -9.73 -43.06
N ILE A 98 -4.37 -9.11 -42.08
CA ILE A 98 -2.99 -8.68 -42.13
C ILE A 98 -2.19 -9.61 -41.20
N ALA A 99 -1.17 -10.25 -41.75
CA ALA A 99 -0.32 -11.16 -40.98
C ALA A 99 0.75 -10.34 -40.22
N TYR A 100 1.03 -10.75 -38.99
CA TYR A 100 2.14 -10.21 -38.21
C TYR A 100 2.65 -11.24 -37.20
N THR A 101 3.83 -11.00 -36.63
CA THR A 101 4.45 -11.89 -35.65
C THR A 101 4.72 -11.18 -34.33
N GLU A 102 4.70 -11.94 -33.24
CA GLU A 102 5.12 -11.48 -31.93
C GLU A 102 6.08 -12.49 -31.30
N THR A 103 7.21 -12.00 -30.80
CA THR A 103 8.13 -12.78 -29.98
C THR A 103 7.64 -12.79 -28.53
N ARG A 104 7.28 -13.97 -28.01
CA ARG A 104 6.73 -14.19 -26.67
C ARG A 104 7.55 -15.21 -25.88
N TYR A 105 7.67 -14.99 -24.58
CA TYR A 105 8.20 -15.99 -23.64
C TYR A 105 7.10 -16.99 -23.30
N THR A 106 7.40 -18.28 -23.43
CA THR A 106 6.51 -19.39 -23.05
C THR A 106 7.26 -20.42 -22.24
N SER A 107 6.57 -21.11 -21.34
CA SER A 107 7.15 -22.25 -20.62
C SER A 107 7.13 -23.49 -21.51
N VAL A 108 8.31 -24.02 -21.83
CA VAL A 108 8.48 -25.27 -22.59
C VAL A 108 9.24 -26.23 -21.67
N LYS A 109 8.56 -27.30 -21.22
CA LYS A 109 9.12 -28.28 -20.26
C LYS A 109 9.68 -27.63 -18.98
N GLY A 110 8.99 -26.61 -18.46
CA GLY A 110 9.38 -25.92 -17.22
C GLY A 110 10.48 -24.87 -17.38
N LYS A 111 11.00 -24.63 -18.60
CA LYS A 111 11.98 -23.58 -18.88
C LYS A 111 11.36 -22.47 -19.73
N LEU A 112 11.74 -21.22 -19.47
CA LEU A 112 11.35 -20.08 -20.32
C LEU A 112 12.07 -20.17 -21.66
N ALA A 113 11.30 -20.20 -22.74
CA ALA A 113 11.79 -20.17 -24.11
C ALA A 113 11.10 -19.07 -24.90
N LEU A 114 11.87 -18.41 -25.77
CA LEU A 114 11.34 -17.47 -26.75
C LEU A 114 10.66 -18.24 -27.88
N THR A 115 9.42 -17.86 -28.19
CA THR A 115 8.65 -18.41 -29.31
C THR A 115 8.10 -17.28 -30.16
N VAL A 116 8.15 -17.45 -31.47
CA VAL A 116 7.51 -16.53 -32.40
C VAL A 116 6.07 -17.03 -32.63
N LYS A 117 5.09 -16.20 -32.30
CA LYS A 117 3.68 -16.46 -32.58
C LYS A 117 3.27 -15.66 -33.81
N SER A 118 2.60 -16.33 -34.75
CA SER A 118 2.05 -15.69 -35.96
C SER A 118 0.56 -15.45 -35.77
N PHE A 119 0.12 -14.26 -36.14
CA PHE A 119 -1.26 -13.82 -36.06
C PHE A 119 -1.75 -13.37 -37.44
N LYS A 120 -3.06 -13.46 -37.65
CA LYS A 120 -3.75 -12.95 -38.83
C LYS A 120 -5.08 -12.36 -38.38
N GLU A 121 -5.24 -11.07 -38.54
CA GLU A 121 -6.49 -10.38 -38.22
C GLU A 121 -6.65 -9.20 -39.16
N PRO A 122 -7.88 -8.75 -39.45
CA PRO A 122 -8.03 -7.58 -40.28
C PRO A 122 -7.65 -6.31 -39.54
N GLU A 123 -7.39 -5.27 -40.32
CA GLU A 123 -7.34 -3.92 -39.81
C GLU A 123 -8.65 -3.58 -39.08
N LYS A 124 -8.55 -2.85 -37.96
CA LYS A 124 -9.74 -2.40 -37.23
C LYS A 124 -9.51 -1.10 -36.50
N GLU A 125 -10.57 -0.32 -36.40
CA GLU A 125 -10.65 0.84 -35.53
C GLU A 125 -10.89 0.39 -34.08
N ILE A 126 -10.28 1.09 -33.14
CA ILE A 126 -10.48 0.93 -31.70
C ILE A 126 -10.71 2.32 -31.14
N ALA A 127 -11.82 2.54 -30.44
CA ALA A 127 -12.04 3.80 -29.73
C ALA A 127 -11.44 3.72 -28.32
N LEU A 128 -10.71 4.76 -27.95
CA LEU A 128 -10.10 4.94 -26.64
C LEU A 128 -10.71 6.18 -25.98
N ALA A 129 -11.05 6.07 -24.70
CA ALA A 129 -11.31 7.22 -23.85
C ALA A 129 -10.03 7.60 -23.12
N ILE A 130 -9.48 8.76 -23.48
CA ILE A 130 -8.26 9.32 -22.93
C ILE A 130 -8.64 10.39 -21.91
N LEU A 131 -8.26 10.20 -20.66
CA LEU A 131 -8.43 11.17 -19.58
C LEU A 131 -7.19 12.04 -19.48
N ASN A 132 -7.37 13.35 -19.48
CA ASN A 132 -6.34 14.28 -19.00
C ASN A 132 -6.37 14.29 -17.46
N ILE A 133 -5.27 13.88 -16.82
CA ILE A 133 -5.21 13.71 -15.36
C ILE A 133 -5.25 15.05 -14.63
N SER A 134 -4.76 16.12 -15.26
CA SER A 134 -4.69 17.44 -14.64
C SER A 134 -6.05 18.15 -14.70
N SER A 135 -6.77 18.05 -15.82
CA SER A 135 -8.07 18.74 -16.01
C SER A 135 -9.30 17.88 -15.72
N GLY A 136 -9.17 16.55 -15.77
CA GLY A 136 -10.31 15.63 -15.72
C GLY A 136 -11.11 15.51 -17.02
N GLU A 137 -10.68 16.17 -18.09
CA GLU A 137 -11.33 16.11 -19.40
C GLU A 137 -11.13 14.72 -20.03
N ILE A 138 -12.20 14.13 -20.56
CA ILE A 138 -12.14 12.88 -21.32
C ILE A 138 -12.27 13.20 -22.81
N LYS A 139 -11.31 12.74 -23.61
CA LYS A 139 -11.34 12.80 -25.07
C LYS A 139 -11.49 11.41 -25.65
N ILE A 140 -12.46 11.23 -26.56
CA ILE A 140 -12.60 9.99 -27.32
C ILE A 140 -11.74 10.10 -28.57
N VAL A 141 -10.86 9.13 -28.77
CA VAL A 141 -10.01 9.04 -29.97
C VAL A 141 -10.16 7.68 -30.61
N THR A 142 -10.10 7.63 -31.95
CA THR A 142 -10.08 6.38 -32.69
C THR A 142 -8.66 6.12 -33.18
N ILE A 143 -8.11 4.97 -32.80
CA ILE A 143 -6.84 4.45 -33.32
C ILE A 143 -7.11 3.34 -34.33
N ILE A 144 -6.16 3.08 -35.21
CA ILE A 144 -6.21 1.95 -36.14
C ILE A 144 -5.18 0.91 -35.72
N LYS A 145 -5.62 -0.34 -35.57
CA LYS A 145 -4.75 -1.50 -35.47
C LYS A 145 -4.53 -2.06 -36.86
N ARG A 146 -3.28 -2.05 -37.34
CA ARG A 146 -2.87 -2.60 -38.64
C ARG A 146 -1.74 -3.61 -38.44
N GLY A 147 -2.07 -4.91 -38.40
CA GLY A 147 -1.08 -5.94 -38.05
C GLY A 147 -0.49 -5.69 -36.65
N ALA A 148 0.83 -5.60 -36.55
CA ALA A 148 1.51 -5.28 -35.28
C ALA A 148 1.44 -3.78 -34.91
N GLU A 149 1.13 -2.91 -35.87
CA GLU A 149 1.23 -1.46 -35.72
C GLU A 149 -0.05 -0.85 -35.11
N LEU A 150 0.15 0.22 -34.36
CA LEU A 150 -0.88 1.13 -33.87
C LEU A 150 -0.70 2.47 -34.58
N ILE A 151 -1.74 2.92 -35.26
CA ILE A 151 -1.76 4.23 -35.92
C ILE A 151 -2.69 5.13 -35.10
N ALA A 152 -2.10 6.13 -34.43
CA ALA A 152 -2.82 7.12 -33.65
C ALA A 152 -3.28 8.29 -34.54
N PRO A 153 -4.37 8.99 -34.20
CA PRO A 153 -4.79 10.18 -34.91
C PRO A 153 -3.83 11.35 -34.67
N SER A 154 -3.90 12.37 -35.51
CA SER A 154 -3.09 13.59 -35.35
C SER A 154 -3.28 14.22 -33.97
N GLY A 155 -2.20 14.75 -33.40
CA GLY A 155 -2.19 15.32 -32.05
C GLY A 155 -2.01 14.29 -30.93
N PHE A 156 -1.98 12.99 -31.24
CA PHE A 156 -1.74 11.93 -30.27
C PHE A 156 -0.52 11.11 -30.61
N ASN A 157 0.27 10.79 -29.58
CA ASN A 157 1.32 9.78 -29.64
C ASN A 157 0.97 8.70 -28.61
N ILE A 158 0.54 7.53 -29.09
CA ILE A 158 0.05 6.43 -28.25
C ILE A 158 0.87 5.18 -28.59
N ASN A 159 1.51 4.61 -27.58
CA ASN A 159 2.27 3.37 -27.70
C ASN A 159 1.55 2.22 -27.00
N ILE A 160 1.80 1.02 -27.50
CA ILE A 160 1.40 -0.21 -26.82
C ILE A 160 2.46 -0.56 -25.78
N LEU A 161 2.03 -0.87 -24.56
CA LEU A 161 2.92 -1.37 -23.53
C LEU A 161 3.13 -2.88 -23.70
N ARG A 162 4.33 -3.25 -24.12
CA ARG A 162 4.76 -4.66 -24.22
C ARG A 162 4.82 -5.27 -22.82
N ARG A 163 4.14 -6.41 -22.64
CA ARG A 163 4.16 -7.17 -21.39
C ARG A 163 5.52 -7.87 -21.19
N PRO A 164 5.91 -8.22 -19.95
CA PRO A 164 7.16 -8.96 -19.69
C PRO A 164 7.28 -10.28 -20.47
N ASN A 165 6.15 -10.96 -20.74
CA ASN A 165 6.12 -12.18 -21.55
C ASN A 165 6.15 -11.93 -23.07
N GLY A 166 6.35 -10.68 -23.51
CA GLY A 166 6.48 -10.28 -24.92
C GLY A 166 5.16 -10.04 -25.66
N ILE A 167 4.00 -10.21 -25.02
CA ILE A 167 2.70 -9.87 -25.64
C ILE A 167 2.63 -8.36 -25.87
N ILE A 168 2.33 -7.96 -27.12
CA ILE A 168 2.02 -6.57 -27.47
C ILE A 168 0.50 -6.37 -27.58
N TRP A 169 -0.20 -7.17 -28.40
CA TRP A 169 -1.65 -7.08 -28.54
C TRP A 169 -2.36 -8.14 -27.69
N ASN A 170 -3.26 -7.70 -26.80
CA ASN A 170 -4.07 -8.57 -25.96
C ASN A 170 -5.57 -8.23 -26.10
N GLY A 171 -6.02 -8.03 -27.34
CA GLY A 171 -7.39 -7.67 -27.66
C GLY A 171 -7.83 -6.41 -26.92
N TRP A 172 -9.02 -6.47 -26.31
CA TRP A 172 -9.58 -5.38 -25.51
C TRP A 172 -8.76 -5.03 -24.27
N ASN A 173 -7.94 -5.95 -23.76
CA ASN A 173 -7.07 -5.75 -22.58
C ASN A 173 -5.62 -5.42 -22.98
N THR A 174 -5.44 -4.76 -24.12
CA THR A 174 -4.15 -4.18 -24.52
C THR A 174 -3.86 -2.97 -23.62
N ALA A 175 -2.64 -2.87 -23.12
CA ALA A 175 -2.20 -1.74 -22.30
C ALA A 175 -1.61 -0.64 -23.19
N TYR A 176 -1.97 0.61 -22.92
CA TYR A 176 -1.57 1.77 -23.73
C TYR A 176 -0.79 2.77 -22.87
N LYS A 177 0.15 3.47 -23.49
CA LYS A 177 0.82 4.64 -22.93
C LYS A 177 0.59 5.82 -23.87
N VAL A 178 0.07 6.91 -23.34
CA VAL A 178 -0.08 8.17 -24.10
C VAL A 178 1.13 9.02 -23.79
N ASN A 179 1.99 9.26 -24.78
CA ASN A 179 3.14 10.15 -24.62
C ASN A 179 2.77 11.60 -24.99
N ILE A 180 1.80 11.77 -25.89
CA ILE A 180 1.27 13.09 -26.27
C ILE A 180 -0.25 13.00 -26.31
N PRO A 181 -0.97 13.84 -25.55
CA PRO A 181 -0.44 14.75 -24.51
C PRO A 181 0.16 13.99 -23.30
N THR A 182 1.14 14.57 -22.61
CA THR A 182 1.94 13.89 -21.54
C THR A 182 1.14 13.60 -20.26
N ASP A 183 0.11 14.38 -19.97
CA ASP A 183 -0.73 14.25 -18.77
C ASP A 183 -2.00 13.45 -19.06
N SER A 184 -1.88 12.39 -19.85
CA SER A 184 -3.07 11.69 -20.34
C SER A 184 -2.93 10.18 -20.29
N VAL A 185 -4.06 9.52 -20.02
CA VAL A 185 -4.10 8.07 -19.82
C VAL A 185 -5.34 7.46 -20.47
N VAL A 186 -5.20 6.25 -20.99
CA VAL A 186 -6.36 5.50 -21.51
C VAL A 186 -7.08 4.84 -20.34
N ILE A 187 -8.35 5.20 -20.13
CA ILE A 187 -9.16 4.73 -18.99
C ILE A 187 -10.29 3.79 -19.40
N ALA A 188 -10.66 3.80 -20.68
CA ALA A 188 -11.59 2.85 -21.28
C ALA A 188 -11.34 2.70 -22.77
N ASN A 189 -11.80 1.60 -23.36
CA ASN A 189 -11.79 1.36 -24.80
C ASN A 189 -13.01 0.55 -25.26
N VAL A 190 -13.35 0.70 -26.53
CA VAL A 190 -14.25 -0.20 -27.26
C VAL A 190 -13.43 -0.93 -28.31
N TYR A 191 -13.42 -2.26 -28.19
CA TYR A 191 -12.68 -3.13 -29.08
C TYR A 191 -13.63 -4.02 -29.89
N PRO A 192 -13.57 -4.02 -31.22
CA PRO A 192 -14.39 -4.90 -32.04
C PRO A 192 -13.76 -6.31 -32.12
N ASN A 193 -14.37 -7.26 -31.41
CA ASN A 193 -14.04 -8.67 -31.50
C ASN A 193 -14.82 -9.32 -32.64
N GLU A 194 -14.10 -9.94 -33.57
CA GLU A 194 -14.71 -10.69 -34.65
C GLU A 194 -14.89 -12.15 -34.22
N THR A 195 -16.02 -12.71 -34.61
CA THR A 195 -16.26 -14.15 -34.51
C THR A 195 -16.75 -14.63 -35.86
N ASP A 196 -15.96 -15.47 -36.51
CA ASP A 196 -16.34 -16.15 -37.73
C ASP A 196 -17.12 -17.42 -37.36
N THR A 197 -18.36 -17.51 -37.84
CA THR A 197 -19.23 -18.67 -37.63
C THR A 197 -19.53 -19.32 -38.97
N THR A 198 -19.38 -20.64 -39.04
CA THR A 198 -19.72 -21.40 -40.25
C THR A 198 -21.22 -21.63 -40.27
N VAL A 199 -21.91 -21.03 -41.24
CA VAL A 199 -23.37 -21.22 -41.44
C VAL A 199 -23.63 -22.10 -42.66
N ALA A 200 -24.45 -23.12 -42.45
CA ALA A 200 -24.91 -24.03 -43.50
C ALA A 200 -26.15 -23.45 -44.18
N LYS A 201 -26.13 -23.34 -45.51
CA LYS A 201 -27.27 -22.91 -46.34
C LYS A 201 -27.57 -23.97 -47.39
N LYS A 202 -28.84 -24.34 -47.57
CA LYS A 202 -29.24 -25.23 -48.67
C LYS A 202 -29.37 -24.42 -49.96
N VAL A 203 -28.59 -24.76 -50.98
CA VAL A 203 -28.66 -24.17 -52.32
C VAL A 203 -28.87 -25.31 -53.32
N LYS A 204 -30.03 -25.33 -54.00
CA LYS A 204 -30.42 -26.39 -54.97
C LYS A 204 -30.29 -27.82 -54.40
N GLY A 205 -30.74 -28.03 -53.15
CA GLY A 205 -30.70 -29.33 -52.49
C GLY A 205 -29.33 -29.73 -51.91
N ARG A 206 -28.26 -28.97 -52.15
CA ARG A 206 -26.93 -29.20 -51.56
C ARG A 206 -26.69 -28.26 -50.38
N THR A 207 -26.07 -28.76 -49.32
CA THR A 207 -25.59 -27.92 -48.20
C THR A 207 -24.31 -27.21 -48.63
N VAL A 208 -24.35 -25.89 -48.67
CA VAL A 208 -23.19 -25.01 -48.88
C VAL A 208 -22.85 -24.34 -47.57
N TYR A 209 -21.60 -24.42 -47.15
CA TYR A 209 -21.11 -23.72 -45.98
C TYR A 209 -20.61 -22.34 -46.39
N SER A 210 -21.02 -21.32 -45.65
CA SER A 210 -20.51 -19.95 -45.79
C SER A 210 -20.04 -19.43 -44.43
N THR A 211 -19.00 -18.62 -44.42
CA THR A 211 -18.54 -17.97 -43.19
C THR A 211 -19.35 -16.70 -42.98
N GLN A 212 -20.06 -16.61 -41.85
CA GLN A 212 -20.70 -15.39 -41.38
C GLN A 212 -19.84 -14.78 -40.28
N ARG A 213 -19.30 -13.60 -40.56
CA ARG A 213 -18.56 -12.80 -39.59
C ARG A 213 -19.53 -11.98 -38.75
N THR A 214 -19.41 -12.08 -37.43
CA THR A 214 -20.14 -11.23 -36.47
C THR A 214 -19.13 -10.39 -35.71
N ILE A 215 -19.41 -9.09 -35.55
CA ILE A 215 -18.60 -8.18 -34.75
C ILE A 215 -19.31 -7.95 -33.42
N LYS A 216 -18.63 -8.25 -32.32
CA LYS A 216 -19.07 -7.96 -30.96
C LYS A 216 -18.19 -6.88 -30.36
N TYR A 217 -18.77 -5.77 -29.96
CA TYR A 217 -18.06 -4.70 -29.28
C TYR A 217 -17.82 -5.06 -27.82
N GLN A 218 -16.56 -5.03 -27.40
CA GLN A 218 -16.17 -5.19 -26.02
C GLN A 218 -15.79 -3.83 -25.45
N LEU A 219 -16.65 -3.31 -24.57
CA LEU A 219 -16.34 -2.14 -23.75
C LEU A 219 -15.52 -2.58 -22.53
N TYR A 220 -14.35 -1.99 -22.32
CA TYR A 220 -13.40 -2.41 -21.30
C TYR A 220 -12.61 -1.24 -20.72
N SER A 221 -12.00 -1.44 -19.55
CA SER A 221 -11.03 -0.50 -18.96
C SER A 221 -9.66 -1.18 -18.93
N PRO A 222 -8.75 -0.82 -19.86
CA PRO A 222 -7.46 -1.47 -19.94
C PRO A 222 -6.63 -1.14 -18.71
N TYR A 223 -5.69 -2.03 -18.41
CA TYR A 223 -4.65 -1.72 -17.45
C TYR A 223 -3.84 -0.50 -17.93
N SER A 224 -3.63 0.46 -17.04
CA SER A 224 -2.71 1.59 -17.23
C SER A 224 -1.76 1.65 -16.03
N PRO A 225 -0.43 1.59 -16.24
CA PRO A 225 0.52 1.77 -15.15
C PRO A 225 0.44 3.17 -14.54
N ASP A 226 -0.03 4.16 -15.30
CA ASP A 226 -0.20 5.53 -14.84
C ASP A 226 -1.42 5.69 -13.90
N LEU A 227 -2.33 4.71 -13.90
CA LEU A 227 -3.44 4.59 -12.94
C LEU A 227 -3.09 3.69 -11.74
N HIS A 228 -1.82 3.31 -11.56
CA HIS A 228 -1.36 2.53 -10.40
C HIS A 228 -1.53 3.25 -9.05
N SER A 229 -1.85 4.53 -9.04
CA SER A 229 -2.33 5.18 -7.83
C SER A 229 -3.76 4.69 -7.56
N SER A 230 -3.86 3.53 -6.93
CA SER A 230 -4.86 3.39 -5.88
C SER A 230 -4.78 4.65 -5.00
N ASP A 231 -5.91 5.21 -4.59
CA ASP A 231 -5.92 6.33 -3.61
C ASP A 231 -5.08 5.98 -2.37
N LEU A 232 -4.92 4.67 -2.11
CA LEU A 232 -3.97 4.08 -1.19
C LEU A 232 -2.64 3.77 -1.89
N ARG A 233 -1.56 4.42 -1.47
CA ARG A 233 -0.22 4.19 -2.01
C ARG A 233 0.26 2.77 -1.72
N SER A 234 0.97 2.16 -2.66
CA SER A 234 1.47 0.78 -2.54
C SER A 234 2.43 0.57 -1.37
N ASP A 235 3.15 1.62 -0.94
CA ASP A 235 4.08 1.56 0.18
C ASP A 235 3.39 1.41 1.54
N PHE A 236 2.10 1.78 1.66
CA PHE A 236 1.34 1.55 2.89
C PHE A 236 1.24 0.05 3.19
N PHE A 237 1.02 -0.76 2.15
CA PHE A 237 0.80 -2.19 2.30
C PHE A 237 2.08 -2.99 2.52
N SER A 238 3.21 -2.54 1.95
CA SER A 238 4.50 -3.20 2.17
C SER A 238 5.00 -3.08 3.61
N ARG A 239 4.54 -2.07 4.37
CA ARG A 239 4.90 -1.89 5.78
C ARG A 239 4.08 -2.77 6.72
N ILE A 240 2.87 -3.20 6.35
CA ILE A 240 1.97 -3.97 7.26
C ILE A 240 2.65 -5.25 7.80
N PRO A 241 3.25 -6.14 6.98
CA PRO A 241 3.91 -7.33 7.52
C PRO A 241 5.00 -6.99 8.55
N LEU A 242 5.76 -5.92 8.31
CA LEU A 242 6.82 -5.49 9.23
C LEU A 242 6.22 -4.94 10.53
N LEU A 243 5.14 -4.18 10.44
CA LEU A 243 4.43 -3.66 11.60
C LEU A 243 3.81 -4.79 12.43
N GLU A 244 3.28 -5.83 11.81
CA GLU A 244 2.63 -6.95 12.51
C GLU A 244 3.64 -7.96 13.10
N GLN A 245 4.78 -8.19 12.44
CA GLN A 245 5.73 -9.24 12.81
C GLN A 245 6.92 -8.75 13.64
N THR A 246 6.93 -7.48 14.04
CA THR A 246 7.96 -6.93 14.93
C THR A 246 7.39 -6.61 16.30
N ASP A 247 8.06 -7.10 17.35
CA ASP A 247 7.72 -6.76 18.72
C ASP A 247 8.07 -5.30 19.02
N LEU A 248 7.19 -4.59 19.74
CA LEU A 248 7.40 -3.18 20.04
C LEU A 248 8.59 -2.95 20.97
N THR A 249 8.81 -3.84 21.95
CA THR A 249 9.90 -3.70 22.92
C THR A 249 11.25 -3.89 22.25
N GLU A 250 11.38 -4.94 21.43
CA GLU A 250 12.58 -5.16 20.60
C GLU A 250 12.83 -3.96 19.68
N PHE A 251 11.76 -3.47 19.03
CA PHE A 251 11.85 -2.34 18.12
C PHE A 251 12.30 -1.05 18.81
N GLN A 252 11.86 -0.79 20.05
CA GLN A 252 12.29 0.39 20.81
C GLN A 252 13.76 0.32 21.25
N ILE A 253 14.32 -0.89 21.40
CA ILE A 253 15.72 -1.09 21.76
C ILE A 253 16.62 -0.99 20.53
N ASP A 254 16.26 -1.69 19.45
CA ASP A 254 17.03 -1.75 18.21
C ASP A 254 16.09 -1.89 16.99
N PRO A 255 15.57 -0.76 16.47
CA PRO A 255 14.56 -0.78 15.40
C PRO A 255 15.11 -1.34 14.09
N GLN A 256 16.37 -1.04 13.78
CA GLN A 256 17.02 -1.48 12.54
C GLN A 256 17.15 -3.00 12.53
N ASN A 257 17.77 -3.59 13.55
CA ASN A 257 17.97 -5.03 13.63
C ASN A 257 16.62 -5.78 13.72
N THR A 258 15.64 -5.21 14.43
CA THR A 258 14.30 -5.79 14.54
C THR A 258 13.62 -5.90 13.16
N ILE A 259 13.75 -4.87 12.32
CA ILE A 259 13.22 -4.86 10.95
C ILE A 259 14.00 -5.78 10.03
N GLU A 260 15.33 -5.73 10.06
CA GLU A 260 16.19 -6.60 9.25
C GLU A 260 15.92 -8.08 9.56
N ARG A 261 15.73 -8.43 10.84
CA ARG A 261 15.33 -9.79 11.25
C ARG A 261 14.01 -10.21 10.61
N ALA A 262 12.99 -9.35 10.64
CA ALA A 262 11.70 -9.65 10.00
C ALA A 262 11.85 -9.80 8.47
N GLN A 263 12.63 -8.93 7.83
CA GLN A 263 12.90 -8.99 6.39
C GLN A 263 13.67 -10.26 6.00
N VAL A 264 14.67 -10.67 6.79
CA VAL A 264 15.40 -11.92 6.57
C VAL A 264 14.47 -13.11 6.68
N ILE A 265 13.55 -13.14 7.66
CA ILE A 265 12.56 -14.22 7.79
C ILE A 265 11.65 -14.26 6.56
N ILE A 266 11.14 -13.10 6.11
CA ILE A 266 10.30 -12.99 4.91
C ILE A 266 11.06 -13.45 3.66
N GLY A 267 12.28 -12.96 3.46
CA GLY A 267 13.10 -13.29 2.29
C GLY A 267 13.59 -14.74 2.27
N ALA A 268 13.95 -15.31 3.42
CA ALA A 268 14.44 -16.69 3.50
C ALA A 268 13.32 -17.73 3.38
N ASN A 269 12.13 -17.42 3.95
CA ASN A 269 11.02 -18.37 4.01
C ASN A 269 9.91 -18.09 2.99
N GLN A 270 9.98 -16.96 2.28
CA GLN A 270 9.06 -16.58 1.20
C GLN A 270 7.60 -16.68 1.66
N ASP A 271 6.76 -17.38 0.90
CA ASP A 271 5.33 -17.61 1.16
C ASP A 271 5.05 -18.40 2.45
N GLN A 272 6.07 -19.00 3.06
CA GLN A 272 5.96 -19.73 4.33
C GLN A 272 6.25 -18.84 5.54
N ALA A 273 6.78 -17.63 5.36
CA ALA A 273 7.11 -16.76 6.49
C ALA A 273 5.87 -16.41 7.33
N PHE A 274 5.88 -16.70 8.61
CA PHE A 274 4.80 -16.37 9.55
C PHE A 274 3.41 -16.94 9.20
N ASN A 275 3.30 -17.90 8.28
CA ASN A 275 1.99 -18.44 7.85
C ASN A 275 1.24 -19.17 8.98
N ALA A 276 1.96 -19.69 9.97
CA ALA A 276 1.44 -20.36 11.14
C ALA A 276 1.49 -19.49 12.42
N THR A 277 1.97 -18.25 12.33
CA THR A 277 2.08 -17.36 13.49
C THR A 277 0.68 -16.93 13.93
N CYS A 278 0.37 -17.12 15.20
CA CYS A 278 -0.84 -16.59 15.82
C CYS A 278 -0.55 -15.98 17.20
N ASN A 279 -1.28 -14.93 17.58
CA ASN A 279 -1.18 -14.31 18.90
C ASN A 279 -2.32 -14.77 19.84
N SER A 280 -2.28 -14.31 21.10
CA SER A 280 -3.27 -14.63 22.14
C SER A 280 -4.69 -14.14 21.84
N SER A 281 -4.82 -13.12 20.98
CA SER A 281 -6.10 -12.61 20.47
C SER A 281 -6.62 -13.39 19.27
N SER A 282 -6.02 -14.56 18.97
CA SER A 282 -6.33 -15.40 17.80
C SER A 282 -6.07 -14.73 16.45
N ALA A 283 -5.29 -13.64 16.43
CA ALA A 283 -4.87 -13.01 15.19
C ALA A 283 -3.78 -13.88 14.55
N CYS A 284 -3.91 -14.20 13.26
CA CYS A 284 -3.09 -15.22 12.61
C CYS A 284 -2.52 -14.78 11.26
N GLY A 285 -1.45 -15.47 10.83
CA GLY A 285 -0.75 -15.24 9.58
C GLY A 285 0.16 -14.03 9.61
N TRP A 286 0.84 -13.76 8.49
CA TRP A 286 1.83 -12.68 8.42
C TRP A 286 1.24 -11.26 8.58
N LEU A 287 -0.08 -11.10 8.37
CA LEU A 287 -0.80 -9.82 8.59
C LEU A 287 -1.67 -9.83 9.86
N GLN A 288 -1.58 -10.87 10.69
CA GLN A 288 -2.24 -10.96 12.00
C GLN A 288 -3.74 -10.60 11.96
N PHE A 289 -4.49 -11.18 11.03
CA PHE A 289 -5.94 -10.99 10.98
C PHE A 289 -6.64 -11.72 12.14
N THR A 290 -7.63 -11.10 12.78
CA THR A 290 -8.56 -11.84 13.67
C THR A 290 -9.63 -12.59 12.85
N PRO A 291 -10.19 -13.70 13.38
CA PRO A 291 -11.21 -14.47 12.65
C PRO A 291 -12.43 -13.63 12.27
N ARG A 292 -12.87 -12.76 13.17
CA ARG A 292 -14.05 -11.90 12.96
C ARG A 292 -13.79 -10.86 11.88
N THR A 293 -12.66 -10.16 11.95
CA THR A 293 -12.31 -9.14 10.95
C THR A 293 -12.18 -9.76 9.57
N TYR A 294 -11.46 -10.89 9.46
CA TYR A 294 -11.29 -11.59 8.20
C TYR A 294 -12.63 -12.05 7.60
N ALA A 295 -13.50 -12.68 8.40
CA ALA A 295 -14.81 -13.11 7.94
C ALA A 295 -15.69 -11.94 7.45
N ASN A 296 -15.60 -10.78 8.10
CA ASN A 296 -16.29 -9.57 7.64
C ASN A 296 -15.79 -9.12 6.26
N ILE A 297 -14.48 -9.07 6.04
CA ILE A 297 -13.90 -8.68 4.74
C ILE A 297 -14.30 -9.67 3.64
N VAL A 298 -14.23 -10.99 3.90
CA VAL A 298 -14.69 -12.04 2.97
C VAL A 298 -16.16 -11.82 2.59
N LYS A 299 -17.00 -11.43 3.55
CA LYS A 299 -18.43 -11.17 3.33
C LYS A 299 -18.67 -9.86 2.57
N SER A 300 -17.97 -8.79 2.92
CA SER A 300 -18.13 -7.46 2.31
C SER A 300 -17.66 -7.42 0.85
N TYR A 301 -16.68 -8.26 0.49
CA TYR A 301 -16.04 -8.24 -0.82
C TYR A 301 -16.07 -9.61 -1.53
N PRO A 302 -17.25 -10.15 -1.88
CA PRO A 302 -17.37 -11.48 -2.47
C PRO A 302 -16.69 -11.60 -3.85
N SER A 303 -16.58 -10.49 -4.60
CA SER A 303 -15.90 -10.44 -5.90
C SER A 303 -14.38 -10.63 -5.79
N ALA A 304 -13.79 -10.37 -4.62
CA ALA A 304 -12.36 -10.57 -4.37
C ALA A 304 -11.95 -12.05 -4.29
N LYS A 305 -12.94 -12.96 -4.16
CA LYS A 305 -12.74 -14.41 -4.11
C LYS A 305 -11.69 -14.83 -3.06
N LEU A 306 -11.74 -14.19 -1.89
CA LEU A 306 -10.90 -14.55 -0.75
C LEU A 306 -11.20 -15.98 -0.29
N ILE A 307 -10.18 -16.68 0.19
CA ILE A 307 -10.32 -18.00 0.79
C ILE A 307 -11.19 -17.87 2.04
N LYS A 308 -12.34 -18.56 2.06
CA LYS A 308 -13.32 -18.38 3.15
C LYS A 308 -12.85 -18.97 4.49
N ASP A 309 -12.11 -20.07 4.45
CA ASP A 309 -11.52 -20.64 5.65
C ASP A 309 -10.48 -19.67 6.22
N PHE A 310 -10.69 -19.26 7.48
CA PHE A 310 -9.85 -18.24 8.10
C PHE A 310 -8.40 -18.69 8.23
N LYS A 311 -8.14 -19.93 8.67
CA LYS A 311 -6.75 -20.38 8.91
C LYS A 311 -6.00 -20.50 7.60
N THR A 312 -6.59 -21.15 6.59
CA THR A 312 -5.99 -21.25 5.26
C THR A 312 -5.84 -19.87 4.62
N GLY A 313 -6.85 -19.00 4.74
CA GLY A 313 -6.85 -17.67 4.13
C GLY A 313 -5.82 -16.72 4.76
N ALA A 314 -5.71 -16.71 6.09
CA ALA A 314 -4.74 -15.92 6.83
C ALA A 314 -3.30 -16.44 6.65
N ALA A 315 -3.12 -17.75 6.46
CA ALA A 315 -1.82 -18.34 6.19
C ALA A 315 -1.30 -18.04 4.77
N ASP A 316 -2.19 -17.94 3.78
CA ASP A 316 -1.82 -17.59 2.40
C ASP A 316 -1.49 -16.10 2.28
N HIS A 317 -0.24 -15.79 1.91
CA HIS A 317 0.28 -14.42 1.89
C HIS A 317 -0.47 -13.51 0.92
N LEU A 318 -0.67 -13.98 -0.31
CA LEU A 318 -1.32 -13.22 -1.36
C LEU A 318 -2.78 -12.94 -1.01
N ASN A 319 -3.48 -13.94 -0.49
CA ASN A 319 -4.86 -13.84 -0.05
C ASN A 319 -4.99 -12.90 1.15
N SER A 320 -4.11 -13.03 2.14
CA SER A 320 -4.07 -12.13 3.30
C SER A 320 -3.81 -10.69 2.88
N MET A 321 -2.86 -10.45 1.97
CA MET A 321 -2.55 -9.11 1.48
C MET A 321 -3.74 -8.48 0.76
N LYS A 322 -4.46 -9.26 -0.06
CA LYS A 322 -5.73 -8.81 -0.65
C LYS A 322 -6.73 -8.41 0.45
N ALA A 323 -6.87 -9.22 1.48
CA ALA A 323 -7.77 -8.90 2.59
C ALA A 323 -7.35 -7.62 3.33
N ALA A 324 -6.04 -7.37 3.53
CA ALA A 324 -5.53 -6.15 4.16
C ALA A 324 -5.79 -4.89 3.32
N ILE A 325 -5.58 -4.97 2.00
CA ILE A 325 -5.92 -3.89 1.08
C ILE A 325 -7.42 -3.56 1.16
N LEU A 326 -8.27 -4.57 1.19
CA LEU A 326 -9.73 -4.39 1.30
C LEU A 326 -10.15 -3.83 2.66
N LEU A 327 -9.48 -4.20 3.75
CA LEU A 327 -9.72 -3.62 5.06
C LEU A 327 -9.29 -2.14 5.10
N TYR A 328 -8.17 -1.78 4.48
CA TYR A 328 -7.76 -0.38 4.33
C TYR A 328 -8.77 0.41 3.48
N ASP A 329 -9.27 -0.15 2.38
CA ASP A 329 -10.33 0.46 1.56
C ASP A 329 -11.61 0.70 2.38
N GLU A 330 -12.05 -0.30 3.16
CA GLU A 330 -13.21 -0.16 4.04
C GLU A 330 -13.00 0.93 5.11
N ASN A 331 -11.81 0.99 5.71
CA ASN A 331 -11.42 1.99 6.69
C ASN A 331 -11.34 3.40 6.07
N LEU A 332 -10.80 3.53 4.86
CA LEU A 332 -10.71 4.78 4.11
C LEU A 332 -12.09 5.33 3.81
N ARG A 333 -13.00 4.48 3.31
CA ARG A 333 -14.40 4.85 3.09
C ARG A 333 -15.04 5.38 4.38
N GLY A 334 -14.79 4.73 5.51
CA GLY A 334 -15.29 5.19 6.81
C GLY A 334 -14.69 6.53 7.24
N LEU A 335 -13.37 6.75 7.02
CA LEU A 335 -12.72 8.04 7.26
C LEU A 335 -13.32 9.15 6.40
N MET A 336 -13.51 8.92 5.10
CA MET A 336 -14.11 9.89 4.19
C MET A 336 -15.54 10.26 4.58
N LEU A 337 -16.31 9.31 5.11
CA LEU A 337 -17.65 9.56 5.63
C LEU A 337 -17.62 10.41 6.91
N ALA A 338 -16.65 10.18 7.79
CA ALA A 338 -16.54 10.87 9.07
C ALA A 338 -15.90 12.26 8.96
N HIS A 339 -14.95 12.46 8.06
CA HIS A 339 -14.08 13.64 8.00
C HIS A 339 -14.03 14.33 6.63
N GLY A 340 -14.82 13.86 5.67
CA GLY A 340 -14.87 14.41 4.32
C GLY A 340 -13.86 13.75 3.37
N LYS A 341 -14.10 13.89 2.07
CA LYS A 341 -13.32 13.21 1.02
C LYS A 341 -11.87 13.69 0.96
N GLU A 342 -11.61 14.94 1.34
CA GLU A 342 -10.27 15.53 1.31
C GLU A 342 -9.27 14.85 2.25
N ILE A 343 -9.72 14.00 3.17
CA ILE A 343 -8.84 13.22 4.05
C ILE A 343 -7.87 12.32 3.27
N VAL A 344 -8.19 11.97 2.01
CA VAL A 344 -7.29 11.22 1.11
C VAL A 344 -6.00 11.99 0.81
N ASN A 345 -6.02 13.32 0.95
CA ASN A 345 -4.89 14.19 0.69
C ASN A 345 -4.11 14.53 1.98
N ASP A 346 -4.56 14.05 3.14
CA ASP A 346 -3.88 14.33 4.40
C ASP A 346 -2.53 13.61 4.45
N PRO A 347 -1.42 14.30 4.75
CA PRO A 347 -0.10 13.68 4.84
C PRO A 347 -0.02 12.56 5.90
N LYS A 348 -0.94 12.53 6.88
CA LYS A 348 -1.03 11.51 7.92
C LYS A 348 -2.03 10.39 7.59
N LEU A 349 -2.55 10.32 6.36
CA LEU A 349 -3.53 9.30 5.96
C LEU A 349 -3.10 7.87 6.33
N GLU A 350 -1.83 7.54 6.12
CA GLU A 350 -1.30 6.22 6.47
C GLU A 350 -1.45 5.92 7.96
N GLU A 351 -1.18 6.90 8.84
CA GLU A 351 -1.32 6.73 10.28
C GLU A 351 -2.77 6.45 10.67
N TYR A 352 -3.73 7.13 10.02
CA TYR A 352 -5.16 6.92 10.27
C TYR A 352 -5.60 5.51 9.89
N LEU A 353 -5.14 5.02 8.74
CA LEU A 353 -5.49 3.69 8.23
C LEU A 353 -4.79 2.58 9.01
N ALA A 354 -3.50 2.74 9.32
CA ALA A 354 -2.73 1.84 10.16
C ALA A 354 -3.32 1.74 11.58
N SER A 355 -3.72 2.87 12.17
CA SER A 355 -4.38 2.90 13.47
C SER A 355 -5.75 2.24 13.44
N SER A 356 -6.48 2.41 12.33
CA SER A 356 -7.78 1.77 12.12
C SER A 356 -7.64 0.25 11.98
N TYR A 357 -6.59 -0.20 11.27
CA TYR A 357 -6.24 -1.60 11.08
C TYR A 357 -5.92 -2.28 12.42
N ASN A 358 -5.02 -1.69 13.22
CA ASN A 358 -4.58 -2.26 14.49
C ASN A 358 -5.63 -2.12 15.61
N GLY A 359 -6.20 -0.92 15.80
CA GLY A 359 -6.99 -0.60 16.99
C GLY A 359 -8.52 -0.53 16.81
N ALA A 360 -8.98 -0.34 15.57
CA ALA A 360 -10.35 -0.04 15.10
C ALA A 360 -10.63 1.44 14.74
N PRO A 361 -11.40 1.69 13.66
CA PRO A 361 -11.63 3.05 13.12
C PRO A 361 -12.27 4.03 14.09
N ARG A 362 -13.16 3.58 14.98
CA ARG A 362 -13.87 4.46 15.93
C ARG A 362 -12.93 5.28 16.82
N TRP A 363 -11.76 4.74 17.17
CA TRP A 363 -10.78 5.45 18.00
C TRP A 363 -10.05 6.51 17.18
N VAL A 364 -9.79 6.21 15.91
CA VAL A 364 -9.20 7.16 14.96
C VAL A 364 -10.13 8.34 14.76
N TYR A 365 -11.41 8.09 14.46
CA TYR A 365 -12.39 9.16 14.23
C TYR A 365 -12.51 10.10 15.43
N LYS A 366 -12.60 9.52 16.63
CA LYS A 366 -12.71 10.30 17.87
C LYS A 366 -11.45 11.11 18.15
N THR A 367 -10.28 10.51 17.98
CA THR A 367 -8.98 11.16 18.23
C THR A 367 -8.73 12.28 17.21
N LEU A 368 -8.98 12.02 15.92
CA LEU A 368 -8.83 13.01 14.85
C LEU A 368 -9.80 14.18 15.03
N THR A 369 -11.07 13.91 15.36
CA THR A 369 -12.05 14.97 15.69
C THR A 369 -11.54 15.86 16.83
N ALA A 370 -11.06 15.26 17.92
CA ALA A 370 -10.51 16.00 19.05
C ALA A 370 -9.26 16.81 18.67
N SER A 371 -8.40 16.26 17.81
CA SER A 371 -7.21 16.95 17.30
C SER A 371 -7.56 18.20 16.51
N ILE A 372 -8.54 18.10 15.61
CA ILE A 372 -9.00 19.20 14.77
C ILE A 372 -9.63 20.30 15.63
N LEU A 373 -10.54 19.92 16.53
CA LEU A 373 -11.21 20.87 17.42
C LEU A 373 -10.26 21.55 18.41
N GLY A 374 -9.24 20.82 18.88
CA GLY A 374 -8.27 21.31 19.85
C GLY A 374 -7.05 22.00 19.24
N GLY A 375 -6.91 22.03 17.91
CA GLY A 375 -5.71 22.55 17.24
C GLY A 375 -4.43 21.78 17.61
N ILE A 376 -4.54 20.49 17.93
CA ILE A 376 -3.41 19.66 18.35
C ILE A 376 -2.62 19.20 17.12
N GLN A 377 -1.33 19.50 17.07
CA GLN A 377 -0.47 19.19 15.91
C GLN A 377 -0.24 17.69 15.73
N ASP A 378 0.08 16.98 16.82
CA ASP A 378 0.16 15.51 16.80
C ASP A 378 -1.15 14.89 17.28
N TRP A 379 -1.98 14.48 16.32
CA TRP A 379 -3.31 13.94 16.57
C TRP A 379 -3.33 12.78 17.57
N VAL A 380 -2.27 11.96 17.62
CA VAL A 380 -2.14 10.84 18.57
C VAL A 380 -2.25 11.27 20.04
N ASN A 381 -1.94 12.54 20.33
CA ASN A 381 -1.94 13.12 21.66
C ASN A 381 -3.24 13.86 22.00
N ALA A 382 -4.17 14.00 21.05
CA ALA A 382 -5.43 14.72 21.28
C ALA A 382 -6.30 14.04 22.35
N LEU A 383 -6.18 12.72 22.52
CA LEU A 383 -6.87 11.95 23.55
C LEU A 383 -5.98 10.87 24.16
N THR A 384 -6.24 10.58 25.44
CA THR A 384 -5.69 9.40 26.13
C THR A 384 -6.55 8.18 25.83
N SER A 385 -6.00 6.98 25.98
CA SER A 385 -6.77 5.72 25.85
C SER A 385 -7.97 5.67 26.81
N LYS A 386 -7.84 6.28 28.01
CA LYS A 386 -8.90 6.40 29.02
C LYS A 386 -10.03 7.34 28.59
N THR A 387 -9.72 8.39 27.83
CA THR A 387 -10.71 9.35 27.30
C THR A 387 -11.26 8.93 25.93
N GLY A 388 -10.98 7.69 25.49
CA GLY A 388 -11.44 7.13 24.22
C GLY A 388 -10.57 7.51 23.03
N GLY A 389 -9.31 7.89 23.26
CA GLY A 389 -8.31 7.99 22.22
C GLY A 389 -7.79 6.62 21.75
N LEU A 390 -6.75 6.64 20.93
CA LEU A 390 -6.05 5.42 20.50
C LEU A 390 -5.60 4.58 21.71
N LYS A 391 -5.63 3.25 21.54
CA LYS A 391 -5.10 2.30 22.52
C LYS A 391 -3.57 2.39 22.57
N ASP A 392 -2.99 2.07 23.72
CA ASP A 392 -1.54 2.19 23.93
C ASP A 392 -0.77 1.27 22.97
N GLU A 393 -1.30 0.08 22.68
CA GLU A 393 -0.79 -0.83 21.64
C GLU A 393 -0.77 -0.15 20.26
N THR A 394 -1.87 0.52 19.87
CA THR A 394 -1.95 1.25 18.59
C THR A 394 -1.00 2.43 18.53
N LYS A 395 -0.75 3.12 19.67
CA LYS A 395 0.28 4.16 19.74
C LYS A 395 1.67 3.57 19.52
N GLY A 396 1.96 2.41 20.10
CA GLY A 396 3.18 1.66 19.82
C GLY A 396 3.30 1.22 18.36
N TYR A 397 2.21 0.77 17.76
CA TYR A 397 2.14 0.46 16.32
C TYR A 397 2.53 1.67 15.46
N LEU A 398 2.08 2.88 15.82
CA LEU A 398 2.46 4.11 15.13
C LEU A 398 3.92 4.51 15.32
N VAL A 399 4.56 4.19 16.44
CA VAL A 399 6.01 4.40 16.62
C VAL A 399 6.78 3.62 15.56
N LYS A 400 6.42 2.36 15.34
CA LYS A 400 7.03 1.53 14.30
C LYS A 400 6.79 2.09 12.89
N LEU A 401 5.57 2.53 12.61
CA LEU A 401 5.21 3.10 11.31
C LEU A 401 6.00 4.36 10.99
N ARG A 402 6.04 5.32 11.92
CA ARG A 402 6.76 6.60 11.71
C ARG A 402 8.23 6.36 11.43
N TRP A 403 8.86 5.44 12.17
CA TRP A 403 10.25 5.05 11.91
C TRP A 403 10.43 4.46 10.51
N LEU A 404 9.53 3.57 10.05
CA LEU A 404 9.58 3.02 8.69
C LEU A 404 9.35 4.07 7.60
N GLN A 405 8.47 5.05 7.83
CA GLN A 405 8.27 6.17 6.90
C GLN A 405 9.54 7.02 6.78
N GLU A 406 10.24 7.25 7.89
CA GLU A 406 11.50 8.01 7.92
C GLU A 406 12.68 7.24 7.28
N HIS A 407 12.76 5.91 7.46
CA HIS A 407 13.98 5.14 7.18
C HIS A 407 13.89 4.18 5.97
N GLN A 408 12.69 3.78 5.51
CA GLN A 408 12.54 2.90 4.34
C GLN A 408 12.11 3.62 3.05
N SER A 409 11.72 4.90 3.12
CA SER A 409 11.34 5.68 1.92
C SER A 409 12.49 5.85 0.91
N SER A 410 13.72 5.54 1.31
CA SER A 410 14.95 5.68 0.51
C SER A 410 15.39 4.40 -0.22
N SER A 411 14.89 3.22 0.13
CA SER A 411 15.38 1.93 -0.43
C SER A 411 14.56 1.37 -1.58
N LEU A 412 13.29 1.79 -1.73
CA LEU A 412 12.45 1.40 -2.88
C LEU A 412 12.75 2.21 -4.15
N ALA A 413 13.34 3.41 -4.02
CA ALA A 413 13.76 4.23 -5.16
C ALA A 413 15.01 3.67 -5.87
N THR A 414 15.81 2.85 -5.18
CA THR A 414 17.05 2.26 -5.68
C THR A 414 16.89 0.88 -6.32
N LEU A 415 15.74 0.23 -6.15
CA LEU A 415 15.43 -1.07 -6.79
C LEU A 415 14.74 -0.91 -8.17
N SER A 416 14.51 0.33 -8.62
CA SER A 416 13.99 0.66 -9.95
C SER A 416 15.05 1.25 -10.91
N GLN A 417 16.33 1.20 -10.54
CA GLN A 417 17.47 1.34 -11.45
C GLN A 417 18.08 -0.03 -11.69
#